data_AF-A0A3D2UYU1-F1
#
_entry.id   AF-A0A3D2UYU1-F1
#
_cell.length_a   1.000
_cell.length_b   1.000
_cell.length_c   1.000
_cell.angle_alpha   90.00
_cell.angle_beta   90.00
_cell.angle_gamma   90.00
#
_symmetry.space_group_name_H-M   'P 1'
#
loop_
_entity.id
_entity.type
_entity.pdbx_description
1 polymer ?
#
loop_
_entity_poly.entity_id
_entity_poly.type
_entity_poly.pdbx_seq_one_letter_code
_entity_poly.pdbx_strand_id
1 'polypeptide(L)' 'METSLGIDDPVKSFVKNNPQCAKVFEELNIDFCCGGDTSLLTACEEEDLEPHWVYQRLVELQQRLRPEKKMFQI' A
#
# COMPACT_ATOMS: atom_id res chain seq x y z
N MET A 1 6.58 -10.24 12.90
CA MET A 1 5.51 -9.33 13.29
C MET A 1 4.72 -9.02 12.04
N GLU A 2 3.54 -9.62 11.91
CA GLU A 2 2.63 -9.40 10.79
C GLU A 2 1.95 -8.05 11.04
N THR A 3 2.54 -6.99 10.48
CA THR A 3 2.01 -5.63 10.61
C THR A 3 0.89 -5.45 9.61
N SER A 4 -0.35 -5.44 10.11
CA SER A 4 -1.49 -4.90 9.39
C SER A 4 -1.34 -3.39 9.32
N LEU A 5 -0.92 -2.86 8.17
CA LEU A 5 -0.87 -1.42 7.91
C LEU A 5 -2.28 -0.89 7.61
N GLY A 6 -2.55 0.37 7.95
CA GLY A 6 -3.79 1.11 7.72
C GLY A 6 -3.54 2.50 7.10
N ILE A 7 -4.60 3.25 6.79
CA ILE A 7 -4.49 4.56 6.10
C ILE A 7 -3.75 5.63 6.94
N ASP A 8 -3.69 5.45 8.25
CA ASP A 8 -2.93 6.31 9.17
C ASP A 8 -1.43 5.98 9.21
N ASP A 9 -1.00 4.85 8.65
CA ASP A 9 0.41 4.48 8.60
C ASP A 9 1.21 5.30 7.58
N PRO A 10 2.52 5.49 7.82
CA PRO A 10 3.40 6.18 6.88
C PRO A 10 3.48 5.49 5.52
N VAL A 11 3.45 6.26 4.42
CA VAL A 11 3.56 5.73 3.05
C VAL A 11 4.80 4.85 2.86
N LYS A 12 5.94 5.22 3.47
CA LYS A 12 7.17 4.42 3.41
C LYS A 12 7.03 3.02 4.03
N SER A 13 6.12 2.85 4.99
CA SER A 13 5.90 1.55 5.65
C SER A 13 5.29 0.54 4.67
N PHE A 14 4.43 0.99 3.75
CA PHE A 14 3.87 0.14 2.70
C PHE A 14 4.94 -0.37 1.74
N VAL A 15 5.89 0.49 1.34
CA VAL A 15 7.00 0.09 0.45
C VAL A 15 8.01 -0.80 1.17
N LYS A 16 8.30 -0.53 2.45
CA LYS A 16 9.14 -1.41 3.28
C LYS A 16 8.55 -2.81 3.41
N ASN A 17 7.22 -2.91 3.53
CA ASN A 17 6.51 -4.19 3.62
C ASN A 17 6.37 -4.88 2.26
N ASN A 18 6.09 -4.12 1.20
CA ASN A 18 5.96 -4.60 -0.17
C ASN A 18 6.57 -3.59 -1.16
N PRO A 19 7.77 -3.86 -1.71
CA PRO A 19 8.42 -2.96 -2.67
C PRO A 19 7.60 -2.69 -3.93
N GLN A 20 6.65 -3.55 -4.30
CA GLN A 20 5.77 -3.32 -5.46
C GLN A 20 4.81 -2.15 -5.24
N CYS A 21 4.55 -1.76 -3.99
CA CYS A 21 3.74 -0.59 -3.66
C CYS A 21 4.38 0.70 -4.19
N ALA A 22 5.71 0.75 -4.35
CA ALA A 22 6.40 1.91 -4.93
C ALA A 22 5.81 2.29 -6.29
N LYS A 23 5.54 1.30 -7.16
CA LYS A 23 4.96 1.54 -8.49
C LYS A 23 3.56 2.17 -8.42
N VAL A 24 2.75 1.79 -7.43
CA VAL A 24 1.42 2.38 -7.25
C VAL A 24 1.53 3.84 -6.82
N PHE A 25 2.45 4.14 -5.91
CA PHE A 25 2.69 5.52 -5.49
C PHE A 25 3.24 6.38 -6.63
N GLU A 26 4.17 5.86 -7.44
CA GLU A 26 4.66 6.53 -8.66
C GLU A 26 3.54 6.82 -9.66
N GLU A 27 2.64 5.85 -9.91
CA GLU A 27 1.49 6.03 -10.81
C GLU A 27 0.48 7.08 -10.31
N LEU A 28 0.44 7.30 -8.99
CA LEU A 28 -0.48 8.21 -8.30
C LEU A 28 0.19 9.53 -7.89
N ASN A 29 1.45 9.77 -8.27
CA ASN A 29 2.26 10.94 -7.86
C ASN A 29 2.44 11.12 -6.33
N ILE A 30 2.28 10.05 -5.56
CA ILE A 30 2.48 10.07 -4.11
C ILE A 30 3.97 9.93 -3.77
N ASP A 31 4.55 10.89 -3.04
CA ASP A 31 5.95 10.82 -2.59
C ASP A 31 6.12 9.87 -1.39
N PHE A 32 6.71 8.70 -1.66
CA PHE A 32 7.07 7.71 -0.64
C PHE A 32 8.56 7.74 -0.26
N CYS A 33 9.38 8.57 -0.91
CA CYS A 33 10.84 8.57 -0.81
C CYS A 33 11.36 9.68 0.11
N CYS A 34 10.99 10.94 -0.15
CA CYS A 34 11.42 12.09 0.66
C CYS A 34 10.35 12.49 1.69
N GLY A 35 9.08 12.46 1.30
CA GLY A 35 7.91 12.71 2.15
C GLY A 35 7.28 11.47 2.80
N GLY A 36 7.91 10.30 2.69
CA GLY A 36 7.31 9.02 3.06
C GLY A 36 6.95 8.82 4.55
N ASP A 37 7.28 9.78 5.42
CA ASP A 37 6.83 9.84 6.83
C ASP A 37 5.36 10.28 6.97
N THR A 38 4.80 10.92 5.94
CA THR A 38 3.39 11.30 5.89
C THR A 38 2.49 10.06 5.85
N SER A 39 1.29 10.15 6.44
CA SER A 39 0.32 9.05 6.40
C SER A 39 -0.21 8.82 4.98
N LEU A 40 -0.69 7.61 4.69
CA LEU A 40 -1.37 7.33 3.42
C LEU A 40 -2.59 8.25 3.22
N LEU A 41 -3.34 8.51 4.28
CA LEU A 41 -4.47 9.45 4.29
C LEU A 41 -4.05 10.83 3.77
N THR A 42 -3.08 11.46 4.43
CA THR A 42 -2.62 12.81 4.07
C THR A 42 -2.02 12.86 2.68
N ALA A 43 -1.22 11.86 2.30
CA ALA A 43 -0.63 11.80 0.96
C ALA A 43 -1.69 11.65 -0.14
N CYS A 44 -2.81 10.96 0.14
CA CYS A 44 -3.94 10.89 -0.78
C CYS A 44 -4.70 12.23 -0.84
N GLU A 45 -4.92 12.89 0.30
CA GLU A 45 -5.59 14.20 0.35
C GLU A 45 -4.83 15.29 -0.41
N GLU A 46 -3.49 15.29 -0.34
CA GLU A 46 -2.64 16.24 -1.09
C GLU A 46 -2.77 16.08 -2.61
N GLU A 47 -3.04 14.86 -3.08
CA GLU A 47 -3.17 14.51 -4.49
C GLU A 47 -4.65 14.41 -4.95
N ASP A 48 -5.62 14.81 -4.13
CA ASP A 48 -7.08 14.71 -4.38
C ASP A 48 -7.55 13.25 -4.68
N LEU A 49 -6.95 12.28 -4.00
CA LEU A 49 -7.24 10.84 -4.13
C LEU A 49 -8.08 10.33 -2.96
N GLU A 50 -8.91 9.30 -3.23
CA GLU A 50 -9.67 8.63 -2.17
C GLU A 50 -8.78 7.61 -1.42
N PRO A 51 -8.51 7.80 -0.10
CA PRO A 51 -7.53 7.01 0.63
C PRO A 51 -7.84 5.51 0.73
N HIS A 52 -9.11 5.13 0.88
CA HIS A 52 -9.50 3.73 1.03
C HIS A 52 -9.33 2.95 -0.28
N TRP A 53 -9.60 3.58 -1.43
CA TRP A 53 -9.37 3.03 -2.74
C TRP A 53 -7.88 2.77 -2.98
N VAL A 54 -7.01 3.75 -2.64
CA VAL A 54 -5.56 3.55 -2.73
C VAL A 54 -5.12 2.42 -1.80
N TYR A 55 -5.57 2.42 -0.55
CA TYR A 55 -5.28 1.37 0.42
C TYR A 55 -5.66 -0.03 -0.09
N GLN A 56 -6.86 -0.18 -0.65
CA GLN A 56 -7.33 -1.46 -1.18
C GLN A 56 -6.41 -1.96 -2.31
N ARG A 57 -5.98 -1.07 -3.21
CA ARG A 57 -5.03 -1.40 -4.28
C ARG A 57 -3.69 -1.89 -3.75
N LEU A 58 -3.19 -1.34 -2.64
CA LEU A 58 -1.96 -1.79 -1.98
C LEU A 58 -2.13 -3.18 -1.33
N VAL A 59 -3.26 -3.42 -0.67
CA VAL A 59 -3.57 -4.72 -0.04
C VAL A 59 -3.70 -5.83 -1.09
N GLU A 60 -4.35 -5.56 -2.22
CA GLU A 60 -4.49 -6.51 -3.32
C GLU A 60 -3.13 -6.96 -3.90
N LEU A 61 -2.15 -6.05 -3.97
CA LEU A 61 -0.78 -6.40 -4.38
C LEU A 61 -0.12 -7.37 -3.40
N GLN A 62 -0.34 -7.19 -2.10
CA GLN A 62 0.21 -8.09 -1.08
C GLN A 62 -0.41 -9.50 -1.17
N GLN A 63 -1.70 -9.61 -1.51
CA GLN A 63 -2.37 -10.90 -1.69
C GLN A 63 -1.85 -11.64 -2.92
N ARG A 64 -1.52 -10.95 -4.02
CA ARG A 64 -0.90 -11.59 -5.20
C ARG A 64 0.48 -12.18 -4.93
N LEU A 65 1.22 -11.62 -3.98
CA LEU A 65 2.54 -12.11 -3.58
C LEU A 65 2.50 -13.31 -2.64
N ARG A 66 1.38 -13.54 -1.95
CA ARG A 66 1.13 -14.79 -1.23
C ARG A 66 0.36 -15.71 -2.17
N PRO A 67 1.00 -16.70 -2.82
CA PRO A 67 0.21 -17.70 -3.52
C PRO A 67 -0.71 -18.35 -2.48
N GLU A 68 -2.02 -18.15 -2.63
CA GLU A 68 -2.99 -19.00 -1.96
C GLU A 68 -2.56 -20.43 -2.26
N LYS A 69 -2.25 -21.20 -1.22
CA LYS A 69 -2.42 -22.65 -1.28
C LYS A 69 -3.88 -22.83 -1.64
N LYS A 70 -4.19 -22.93 -2.94
CA LYS A 70 -5.42 -23.50 -3.44
C LYS A 70 -5.44 -24.93 -2.90
N MET A 71 -6.04 -25.06 -1.73
CA MET A 71 -6.45 -26.32 -1.17
C MET A 71 -7.63 -26.77 -2.02
N PHE A 72 -7.34 -27.26 -3.22
CA PHE A 72 -8.23 -28.20 -3.89
C PHE A 72 -8.14 -29.50 -3.08
N GLN A 73 -8.93 -29.57 -2.01
CA GLN A 73 -9.74 -30.76 -1.73
C GLN A 73 -10.75 -30.78 -2.90
N ILE A 74 -10.99 -31.82 -3.69
CA ILE A 74 -11.11 -33.27 -3.46
C ILE A 74 -10.83 -33.93 -4.82
#